data_AF-A0A563W4S6-F1
#
_entry.id   AF-A0A563W4S6-F1
#
_cell.length_a   1.000
_cell.length_b   1.000
_cell.length_c   1.000
_cell.angle_alpha   90.00
_cell.angle_beta   90.00
_cell.angle_gamma   90.00
#
_symmetry.space_group_name_H-M   'P 1'
#
loop_
_entity.id
_entity.type
_entity.pdbx_description
1 polymer ?
#
loop_
_entity_poly.entity_id
_entity_poly.type
_entity_poly.pdbx_seq_one_letter_code
_entity_poly.pdbx_strand_id
1 'polypeptide(L)'
;MTKIKLTPEEEALIPSYVEKWRNIAFSTRQITQQEAEEVIGFLYAVLGYKKPSIIFETNLIKAIVSLFGEHYGIFERVNPIIEFADGYQIWHK
;
A
#
# COMPACT_ATOMS: atom_id res chain seq x y z
N MET A 1 5.67 6.01 -21.10
CA MET A 1 4.51 6.19 -20.20
C MET A 1 3.39 6.82 -21.00
N THR A 2 2.30 6.11 -21.25
CA THR A 2 1.12 6.63 -21.94
C THR A 2 0.34 7.53 -20.98
N LYS A 3 0.23 8.81 -21.33
CA LYS A 3 -0.59 9.79 -20.60
C LYS A 3 -2.07 9.44 -20.86
N ILE A 4 -2.74 8.87 -19.86
CA ILE A 4 -4.20 8.67 -19.92
C ILE A 4 -4.83 10.06 -19.98
N LYS A 5 -5.51 10.36 -21.09
CA LYS A 5 -6.24 11.63 -21.28
C LYS A 5 -7.67 11.40 -20.85
N LEU A 6 -8.08 12.01 -19.75
CA LEU A 6 -9.44 11.95 -19.27
C LEU A 6 -10.37 12.71 -20.21
N THR A 7 -11.57 12.20 -20.37
CA THR A 7 -12.68 12.93 -21.01
C THR A 7 -13.15 14.06 -20.09
N PRO A 8 -13.75 15.13 -20.64
CA PRO A 8 -14.34 16.19 -19.83
C PRO A 8 -15.34 15.67 -18.78
N GLU A 9 -16.08 14.62 -19.13
CA GLU A 9 -17.03 13.94 -18.25
C GLU A 9 -16.32 13.21 -17.10
N GLU A 10 -15.20 12.54 -17.35
CA GLU A 10 -14.39 11.90 -16.31
C GLU A 10 -13.72 12.92 -15.38
N GLU A 11 -13.18 14.01 -15.93
CA GLU A 11 -12.60 15.09 -15.12
C GLU A 11 -13.64 15.74 -14.20
N ALA A 12 -14.86 15.94 -14.69
CA ALA A 12 -15.97 16.47 -13.92
C ALA A 12 -16.38 15.57 -12.74
N LEU A 13 -16.08 14.27 -12.79
CA LEU A 13 -16.38 13.31 -11.73
C LEU A 13 -15.32 13.26 -10.63
N ILE A 14 -14.09 13.70 -10.89
CA ILE A 14 -12.98 13.66 -9.92
C ILE A 14 -13.38 14.31 -8.58
N PRO A 15 -13.97 15.52 -8.52
CA PRO A 15 -14.31 16.16 -7.26
C PRO A 15 -15.29 15.33 -6.42
N SER A 16 -16.30 14.74 -7.07
CA SER A 16 -17.29 13.88 -6.40
C SER A 16 -16.65 12.63 -5.80
N TYR A 17 -15.72 12.00 -6.53
CA TYR A 17 -14.97 10.85 -6.01
C TYR A 17 -14.04 11.24 -4.85
N VAL A 18 -13.33 12.36 -4.97
CA VAL A 18 -12.46 12.87 -3.91
C VAL A 18 -13.26 13.12 -2.63
N GLU A 19 -14.43 13.76 -2.74
CA GLU A 19 -15.31 14.03 -1.61
C GLU A 19 -15.85 12.73 -1.00
N LYS A 20 -16.29 11.77 -1.84
CA LYS A 20 -16.76 10.46 -1.38
C LYS A 20 -15.69 9.72 -0.58
N TRP A 21 -14.46 9.62 -1.12
CA TRP A 21 -13.37 8.93 -0.44
C TRP A 21 -12.91 9.66 0.83
N ARG A 22 -12.91 10.98 0.80
CA ARG A 22 -12.63 11.83 1.97
C ARG A 22 -13.64 11.55 3.08
N ASN A 23 -14.93 11.56 2.76
CA ASN A 23 -15.99 11.29 3.71
C ASN A 23 -15.89 9.89 4.30
N ILE A 24 -15.60 8.88 3.49
CA ILE A 24 -15.34 7.51 3.98
C ILE A 24 -14.15 7.51 4.94
N ALA A 25 -13.00 8.03 4.51
CA ALA A 25 -11.77 8.04 5.31
C ALA A 25 -11.91 8.73 6.67
N PHE A 26 -12.72 9.80 6.75
CA PHE A 26 -12.95 10.54 8.00
C PHE A 26 -14.16 10.05 8.82
N SER A 27 -15.07 9.27 8.24
CA SER A 27 -16.22 8.68 8.97
C SER A 27 -15.97 7.26 9.44
N THR A 28 -14.97 6.57 8.90
CA THR A 28 -14.58 5.22 9.32
C THR A 28 -13.37 5.26 10.23
N ARG A 29 -13.41 4.50 11.33
CA ARG A 29 -12.20 4.25 12.13
C ARG A 29 -11.14 3.59 11.24
N GLN A 30 -9.89 4.01 11.40
CA GLN A 30 -8.77 3.34 10.74
C GLN A 30 -8.72 1.86 11.14
N ILE A 31 -8.54 0.99 10.14
CA ILE A 31 -8.32 -0.43 10.37
C ILE A 31 -6.92 -0.62 10.98
N THR A 32 -6.83 -1.43 12.02
CA THR A 32 -5.54 -1.85 12.59
C THR A 32 -4.92 -2.95 11.73
N GLN A 33 -3.60 -3.15 11.85
CA GLN A 33 -2.92 -4.27 11.17
C GLN A 33 -3.55 -5.61 11.54
N GLN A 34 -3.85 -5.82 12.83
CA GLN A 34 -4.50 -7.03 13.32
C GLN A 34 -5.86 -7.27 12.65
N GLU A 35 -6.72 -6.25 12.61
CA GLU A 35 -8.04 -6.37 11.98
C GLU A 35 -7.93 -6.66 10.47
N ALA A 36 -6.94 -6.05 9.81
CA ALA A 36 -6.67 -6.35 8.40
C ALA A 36 -6.22 -7.80 8.21
N GLU A 37 -5.33 -8.32 9.05
CA GLU A 37 -4.87 -9.71 8.99
C GLU A 37 -5.99 -10.72 9.26
N GLU A 38 -6.88 -10.42 10.18
CA GLU A 38 -8.05 -11.25 10.52
C GLU A 38 -9.01 -11.33 9.34
N VAL A 39 -9.36 -10.18 8.76
CA VAL A 39 -10.27 -10.11 7.59
C VAL A 39 -9.66 -10.80 6.37
N ILE A 40 -8.38 -10.54 6.06
CA ILE A 40 -7.69 -11.20 4.95
C ILE A 40 -7.62 -12.71 5.19
N GLY A 41 -7.25 -13.13 6.41
CA GLY A 41 -7.19 -14.54 6.77
C GLY A 41 -8.54 -15.24 6.60
N PHE A 42 -9.61 -14.62 7.08
CA PHE A 42 -10.98 -15.13 6.93
C PHE A 42 -11.37 -15.27 5.46
N LEU A 43 -11.16 -14.24 4.63
CA LEU A 43 -11.50 -14.28 3.21
C LEU A 43 -10.74 -15.38 2.47
N TYR A 44 -9.45 -15.52 2.71
CA TYR A 44 -8.65 -16.58 2.08
C TYR A 44 -9.14 -17.97 2.51
N ALA A 45 -9.50 -18.16 3.79
CA ALA A 45 -10.06 -19.42 4.27
C ALA A 45 -11.40 -19.74 3.62
N VAL A 46 -12.32 -18.77 3.52
CA VAL A 46 -13.63 -18.92 2.84
C VAL A 46 -13.45 -19.31 1.38
N LEU A 47 -12.43 -18.75 0.72
CA LEU A 47 -12.12 -19.04 -0.68
C LEU A 47 -11.31 -20.33 -0.88
N GLY A 48 -10.95 -21.05 0.20
CA GLY A 48 -10.17 -22.29 0.12
C GLY A 48 -8.69 -22.10 -0.20
N TYR A 49 -8.17 -20.87 -0.04
CA TYR A 49 -6.76 -20.55 -0.24
C TYR A 49 -5.99 -20.58 1.08
N LYS A 50 -4.68 -20.85 0.98
CA LYS A 50 -3.77 -20.67 2.12
C LYS A 50 -3.62 -19.18 2.44
N LYS A 51 -3.68 -18.81 3.72
CA LYS A 51 -3.43 -17.44 4.18
C LYS A 51 -2.06 -16.96 3.65
N PRO A 52 -1.99 -15.79 3.00
CA PRO A 52 -0.73 -15.25 2.48
C PRO A 52 0.14 -14.70 3.62
N SER A 53 1.44 -14.52 3.33
CA SER A 53 2.26 -13.62 4.16
C SER A 53 1.79 -12.18 3.93
N ILE A 54 1.62 -11.42 5.00
CA ILE A 54 1.12 -10.04 4.96
C ILE A 54 2.23 -9.15 5.50
N ILE A 55 2.66 -8.19 4.69
CA ILE A 55 3.73 -7.23 5.04
C ILE A 55 3.08 -5.85 5.10
N PHE A 56 3.22 -5.17 6.23
CA PHE A 56 2.73 -3.80 6.42
C PHE A 56 3.89 -2.82 6.37
N GLU A 57 3.84 -1.89 5.43
CA GLU A 57 4.89 -0.90 5.22
C GLU A 57 4.31 0.48 4.98
N THR A 58 5.04 1.51 5.38
CA THR A 58 4.63 2.92 5.24
C THR A 58 4.95 3.50 3.86
N ASN A 59 5.76 2.78 3.07
CA ASN A 59 6.22 3.21 1.76
C ASN A 59 6.26 2.03 0.78
N LEU A 60 5.84 2.28 -0.45
CA LEU A 60 5.85 1.29 -1.54
C LEU A 60 7.24 0.72 -1.82
N ILE A 61 8.30 1.54 -1.76
CA ILE A 61 9.69 1.08 -1.97
C ILE A 61 10.06 0.06 -0.89
N LYS A 62 9.71 0.33 0.37
CA LYS A 62 9.94 -0.60 1.48
C LYS A 62 9.16 -1.90 1.31
N ALA A 63 7.87 -1.81 0.98
CA ALA A 63 7.04 -2.99 0.71
C ALA A 63 7.67 -3.90 -0.36
N ILE A 64 8.11 -3.31 -1.47
CA ILE A 64 8.80 -4.01 -2.55
C ILE A 64 10.07 -4.67 -2.01
N VAL A 65 10.93 -3.92 -1.34
CA VAL A 65 12.19 -4.47 -0.84
C VAL A 65 11.97 -5.58 0.18
N SER A 66 11.03 -5.44 1.12
CA SER A 66 10.69 -6.47 2.11
C SER A 66 10.19 -7.75 1.42
N LEU A 67 9.31 -7.63 0.42
CA LEU A 67 8.84 -8.77 -0.40
C LEU A 67 9.99 -9.50 -1.11
N PHE A 68 10.88 -8.76 -1.77
CA PHE A 68 12.01 -9.35 -2.51
C PHE A 68 13.12 -9.85 -1.57
N GLY A 69 13.35 -9.16 -0.45
CA GLY A 69 14.33 -9.51 0.56
C GLY A 69 14.00 -10.84 1.23
N GLU A 70 12.75 -11.03 1.66
CA GLU A 70 12.26 -12.29 2.23
C GLU A 70 12.29 -13.43 1.20
N HIS A 71 11.89 -13.17 -0.05
CA HIS A 71 11.78 -14.21 -1.06
C HIS A 71 13.12 -14.66 -1.67
N TYR A 72 14.12 -13.77 -1.76
CA TYR A 72 15.39 -14.06 -2.44
C TYR A 72 16.62 -14.10 -1.50
N GLY A 73 16.46 -13.84 -0.20
CA GLY A 73 17.56 -13.86 0.76
C GLY A 73 18.60 -12.76 0.52
N ILE A 74 18.21 -11.66 -0.13
CA ILE A 74 19.13 -10.58 -0.55
C ILE A 74 19.12 -9.37 0.40
N PHE A 75 18.50 -9.48 1.57
CA PHE A 75 18.23 -8.36 2.49
C PHE A 75 19.46 -7.48 2.76
N GLU A 76 20.63 -8.10 3.01
CA GLU A 76 21.94 -7.44 3.19
C GLU A 76 22.36 -6.55 2.01
N ARG A 77 21.98 -6.90 0.77
CA ARG A 77 22.31 -6.11 -0.43
C ARG A 77 21.38 -4.93 -0.66
N VAL A 78 20.15 -4.99 -0.16
CA VAL A 78 19.11 -3.95 -0.36
C VAL A 78 18.95 -3.01 0.82
N ASN A 79 19.47 -3.37 2.01
CA ASN A 79 19.45 -2.52 3.20
C ASN A 79 19.99 -1.08 2.98
N PRO A 80 21.10 -0.86 2.24
CA PRO A 80 21.60 0.49 1.97
C PRO A 80 20.64 1.37 1.14
N ILE A 81 19.82 0.74 0.29
CA ILE A 81 18.82 1.45 -0.53
C ILE A 81 17.63 1.87 0.33
N ILE A 82 17.24 1.03 1.31
CA ILE A 82 16.18 1.33 2.28
C ILE A 82 16.60 2.53 3.15
N GLU A 83 17.81 2.49 3.70
CA GLU A 83 18.36 3.57 4.53
C GLU A 83 18.45 4.90 3.75
N PHE A 84 18.85 4.85 2.48
CA PHE A 84 18.86 6.03 1.61
C PHE A 84 17.45 6.60 1.37
N ALA A 85 16.46 5.74 1.13
CA ALA A 85 15.07 6.18 0.90
C ALA A 85 14.44 6.81 2.17
N ASP A 86 14.77 6.28 3.34
CA ASP A 86 14.33 6.85 4.63
C ASP A 86 15.02 8.18 4.94
N GLY A 87 16.33 8.28 4.71
CA GLY A 87 17.08 9.52 4.83
C GLY A 87 16.53 10.61 3.91
N TYR A 88 16.19 10.27 2.67
CA TYR A 88 15.66 11.22 1.69
C TYR A 88 14.30 11.82 2.09
N GLN A 89 13.44 11.07 2.77
CA GLN A 89 12.17 11.59 3.31
C GLN A 89 12.35 12.56 4.50
N ILE A 90 13.50 12.54 5.18
CA ILE A 90 13.78 13.42 6.33
C ILE A 90 14.26 14.80 5.86
N TRP A 91 14.99 14.88 4.74
CA TRP A 91 15.56 16.14 4.22
C TRP A 91 14.60 17.02 3.42
N HIS A 92 13.39 16.52 3.11
CA HIS A 92 12.38 17.24 2.30
C HIS A 92 11.05 17.46 3.06
N LYS A 93 11.09 17.52 4.39
CA LYS A 93 9.99 18.04 5.22
C LYS A 93 10.20 19.51 5.59
#